data_AF-A0A1G2QX39-F1
#
_entry.id   AF-A0A1G2QX39-F1
#
_cell.length_a   1.000
_cell.length_b   1.000
_cell.length_c   1.000
_cell.angle_alpha   90.00
_cell.angle_beta   90.00
_cell.angle_gamma   90.00
#
_symmetry.space_group_name_H-M   'P 1'
#
loop_
_entity.id
_entity.type
_entity.pdbx_description
1 polymer ?
#
loop_
_entity_poly.entity_id
_entity_poly.type
_entity_poly.pdbx_seq_one_letter_code
_entity_poly.pdbx_strand_id
1 'polypeptide(L)' 'MQFAESYSWSTHLEYLGERDSPIIDKGVAHSLFADPAKYKDFVENALTTRKINTIEHLMLE' A
#
# COMPACT_ATOMS: atom_id res chain seq x y z
N MET A 1 2.27 0.09 8.46
CA MET A 1 3.23 0.86 7.62
C MET A 1 4.59 0.24 7.32
N GLN A 2 5.31 -0.36 8.28
CA GLN A 2 6.72 -0.80 8.09
C GLN A 2 6.98 -1.61 6.80
N PHE A 3 5.99 -2.40 6.35
CA PHE A 3 6.05 -3.12 5.07
C PHE A 3 6.20 -2.16 3.87
N ALA A 4 5.32 -1.16 3.71
CA ALA A 4 5.35 -0.25 2.56
C ALA A 4 6.57 0.68 2.55
N GLU A 5 7.11 1.00 3.74
CA GLU A 5 8.27 1.88 3.90
C GLU A 5 9.61 1.15 3.81
N SER A 6 9.65 -0.15 4.16
CA SER A 6 10.91 -0.92 4.21
C SER A 6 11.44 -1.34 2.84
N TYR A 7 10.59 -1.40 1.82
CA TYR A 7 10.99 -1.77 0.47
C TYR A 7 11.33 -0.54 -0.35
N SER A 8 12.59 -0.13 -0.28
CA SER A 8 13.14 1.00 -1.03
C SER A 8 13.02 0.86 -2.54
N TRP A 9 12.96 -0.36 -3.07
CA TRP A 9 12.78 -0.63 -4.51
C TRP A 9 11.31 -0.74 -4.94
N SER A 10 10.37 -0.65 -4.00
CA SER A 10 8.95 -0.63 -4.32
C SER A 10 8.50 0.75 -4.77
N THR A 11 7.32 0.82 -5.41
CA THR A 11 6.68 2.08 -5.78
C THR A 11 5.89 2.73 -4.64
N HIS A 12 5.83 2.08 -3.46
CA HIS A 12 5.04 2.58 -2.32
C HIS A 12 5.53 3.96 -1.86
N LEU A 13 6.85 4.21 -1.92
CA LEU A 13 7.45 5.48 -1.51
C LEU A 13 6.96 6.65 -2.37
N GLU A 14 6.71 6.43 -3.66
CA GLU A 14 6.16 7.42 -4.57
C GLU A 14 4.71 7.78 -4.28
N TYR A 15 3.91 6.79 -3.88
CA TYR A 15 2.51 7.02 -3.49
C TYR A 15 2.39 7.58 -2.07
N LEU A 16 3.39 7.35 -1.21
CA LEU A 16 3.49 7.96 0.11
C LEU A 16 4.07 9.38 0.07
N GLY A 17 4.59 9.84 -1.06
CA GLY A 17 5.22 11.16 -1.20
C GLY A 17 6.63 11.24 -0.60
N GLU A 18 7.19 10.11 -0.16
CA GLU A 18 8.52 10.00 0.44
C GLU A 18 9.64 9.95 -0.62
N ARG A 19 9.29 9.68 -1.88
CA ARG A 19 10.21 9.73 -3.02
C ARG A 19 9.51 10.31 -4.24
N ASP A 20 10.21 11.19 -4.95
CA ASP A 20 9.79 11.64 -6.28
C ASP A 20 10.67 10.96 -7.33
N SER A 21 10.06 10.09 -8.15
CA SER A 21 10.78 9.27 -9.12
C SER A 21 10.43 9.73 -10.53
N PRO A 22 11.42 10.14 -11.36
CA PRO A 22 11.17 10.58 -12.73
C PRO A 22 10.80 9.43 -13.68
N ILE A 23 10.86 8.18 -13.21
CA ILE A 23 10.61 6.97 -14.00
C ILE A 23 9.21 6.41 -13.70
N ILE A 24 8.67 6.67 -12.50
CA ILE A 24 7.36 6.14 -12.09
C ILE A 24 6.26 7.09 -12.56
N ASP A 25 5.48 6.65 -13.55
CA ASP A 25 4.19 7.24 -13.86
C ASP A 25 3.12 6.66 -12.93
N LYS A 26 2.57 7.51 -12.06
CA LYS A 26 1.52 7.12 -11.10
C LYS A 26 0.15 6.97 -11.78
N GLY A 27 -0.02 7.44 -13.03
CA GLY A 27 -1.17 7.21 -13.89
C GLY A 27 -2.54 7.33 -13.20
N VAL A 28 -3.43 6.38 -13.49
CA VAL A 28 -4.77 6.31 -12.89
C VAL A 28 -4.71 6.09 -11.37
N ALA A 29 -3.68 5.40 -10.87
CA ALA A 29 -3.52 5.18 -9.43
C ALA A 29 -3.32 6.50 -8.67
N HIS A 30 -2.69 7.51 -9.27
CA HIS A 30 -2.61 8.85 -8.68
C HIS A 30 -3.99 9.49 -8.53
N SER A 31 -4.88 9.31 -9.51
CA SER A 31 -6.25 9.85 -9.42
C SER A 31 -7.06 9.21 -8.30
N LEU A 32 -6.79 7.94 -7.99
CA LEU A 32 -7.41 7.20 -6.88
C LEU A 32 -6.79 7.57 -5.52
N PHE A 33 -5.49 7.86 -5.51
CA PHE A 33 -4.69 8.16 -4.32
C PHE A 33 -3.94 9.49 -4.47
N ALA A 34 -4.70 10.57 -4.69
CA ALA A 34 -4.13 11.92 -4.81
C ALA A 34 -3.55 12.42 -3.47
N ASP A 35 -4.01 11.83 -2.35
CA ASP A 35 -3.55 12.11 -1.01
C ASP A 35 -2.78 10.88 -0.47
N PRO A 36 -1.49 11.04 -0.08
CA PRO A 36 -0.71 9.98 0.55
C PRO A 36 -1.38 9.31 1.74
N ALA A 37 -2.18 10.05 2.53
CA ALA A 37 -2.92 9.49 3.66
C ALA A 37 -3.95 8.44 3.21
N LYS A 38 -4.65 8.70 2.09
CA LYS A 38 -5.61 7.73 1.52
C LYS A 38 -4.93 6.47 1.00
N TYR A 39 -3.73 6.62 0.43
CA TYR A 39 -2.94 5.46 0.02
C TYR A 39 -2.55 4.59 1.21
N LYS A 40 -2.06 5.23 2.27
CA LYS A 40 -1.70 4.58 3.53
C LYS A 40 -2.88 3.80 4.11
N ASP A 41 -4.05 4.43 4.25
CA ASP A 41 -5.25 3.79 4.76
C ASP A 41 -5.68 2.60 3.90
N PHE A 42 -5.58 2.70 2.57
CA PHE A 42 -5.86 1.60 1.66
C PHE A 42 -4.93 0.41 1.89
N VAL A 43 -3.62 0.65 1.97
CA VAL A 43 -2.63 -0.41 2.18
C VAL A 43 -2.82 -1.08 3.54
N GLU A 44 -3.08 -0.30 4.59
CA GLU A 44 -3.33 -0.86 5.93
C GLU A 44 -4.61 -1.70 5.99
N ASN A 45 -5.70 -1.24 5.36
CA ASN A 45 -6.92 -2.02 5.25
C ASN A 45 -6.71 -3.30 4.44
N ALA A 46 -6.06 -3.22 3.28
CA ALA A 46 -5.80 -4.39 2.43
C ALA A 46 -4.95 -5.46 3.15
N LEU A 47 -3.92 -5.04 3.88
CA LEU A 47 -3.07 -5.95 4.67
C LEU A 47 -3.84 -6.54 5.85
N THR A 48 -4.69 -5.75 6.51
CA THR A 48 -5.50 -6.21 7.65
C THR A 48 -6.56 -7.21 7.20
N THR A 49 -7.32 -6.91 6.14
CA THR A 49 -8.28 -7.84 5.55
C THR A 49 -7.61 -9.13 5.10
N ARG A 50 -6.43 -9.05 4.46
CA ARG A 50 -5.70 -10.25 4.05
C ARG A 50 -5.27 -11.10 5.25
N LYS A 51 -4.83 -10.47 6.35
CA LYS A 51 -4.53 -11.17 7.61
C LYS A 51 -5.76 -11.85 8.19
N ILE A 52 -6.90 -11.15 8.25
CA ILE A 52 -8.16 -11.70 8.75
C ILE A 52 -8.59 -12.90 7.91
N ASN A 53 -8.60 -12.78 6.59
CA ASN A 53 -8.98 -13.88 5.69
C ASN A 53 -8.02 -15.09 5.81
N THR A 54 -6.72 -14.84 6.02
CA THR A 54 -5.74 -15.91 6.26
C THR A 54 -6.03 -16.63 7.57
N ILE A 55 -6.38 -15.89 8.62
CA ILE A 55 -6.73 -16.45 9.93
C ILE A 55 -8.05 -17.22 9.84
N GLU A 56 -9.08 -16.69 9.17
CA GLU A 56 -10.35 -17.40 8.96
C GLU A 56 -10.15 -18.74 8.25
N HIS A 57 -9.30 -18.78 7.23
CA HIS A 57 -8.95 -20.04 6.54
C HIS A 57 -8.23 -21.05 7.46
N LEU A 58 -7.50 -20.58 8.47
CA LEU A 58 -6.78 -21.41 9.43
C LEU A 58 -7.61 -21.78 10.67
N MET A 59 -8.71 -21.06 10.93
CA MET A 59 -9.60 -21.27 12.09
C MET A 59 -10.79 -22.17 11.75
N LEU A 60 -11.05 -22.41 10.46
CA LEU A 60 -11.99 -23.42 9.97
C LEU A 60 -11.27 -24.77 9.87
N GLU A 61 -11.07 -25.42 11.02
CA GLU A 61 -10.94 -26.88 11.17
C GLU A 61 -12.07 -27.42 12.04
#